data_AF-A0A849FN96-F1
#
_entry.id   AF-A0A849FN96-F1
#
_cell.length_a   1.000
_cell.length_b   1.000
_cell.length_c   1.000
_cell.angle_alpha   90.00
_cell.angle_beta   90.00
_cell.angle_gamma   90.00
#
_symmetry.space_group_name_H-M   'P 1'
#
loop_
_entity.id
_entity.type
_entity.pdbx_description
1 polymer ?
#
loop_
_entity_poly.entity_id
_entity_poly.type
_entity_poly.pdbx_seq_one_letter_code
_entity_poly.pdbx_strand_id
1 'polypeptide(L)'
;MALLSHMARLGSSDPVELRGSIDELIEGFDLSKFGSAPTKFDVEDLFPLTARYLHTQPLSAVSSNLDDLGVPAALQEAFWRVIRENITVKGDLAAWWALCRDGAEPWIDDEDKDFVAEAMTLLPGGPYTPETWSQWTSAVKEKTGRKGRGLFQPLRKALTGQTHGPDMGDLMPLMQVIKAKG
;
A
#
# COMPACT_ATOMS: atom_id res chain seq x y z
N MET A 1 -13.35 12.21 6.63
CA MET A 1 -14.73 11.98 6.13
C MET A 1 -15.27 10.57 6.35
N ALA A 2 -14.46 9.51 6.28
CA ALA A 2 -14.93 8.12 6.45
C ALA A 2 -15.90 7.89 7.62
N LEU A 3 -15.53 8.32 8.84
CA LEU A 3 -16.39 8.17 10.03
C LEU A 3 -17.72 8.92 9.89
N LEU A 4 -17.69 10.17 9.41
CA LEU A 4 -18.91 10.97 9.22
C LEU A 4 -19.82 10.37 8.15
N SER A 5 -19.24 9.87 7.05
CA SER A 5 -19.99 9.17 5.99
C SER A 5 -20.68 7.91 6.50
N HIS A 6 -20.02 7.15 7.38
CA HIS A 6 -20.62 5.99 8.02
C HIS A 6 -21.72 6.39 9.00
N MET A 7 -21.44 7.36 9.88
CA MET A 7 -22.38 7.81 10.91
C MET A 7 -23.65 8.45 10.34
N ALA A 8 -23.54 9.20 9.25
CA ALA A 8 -24.68 9.84 8.60
C ALA A 8 -25.69 8.86 7.98
N ARG A 9 -25.33 7.57 7.86
CA ARG A 9 -26.20 6.52 7.29
C ARG A 9 -26.52 5.42 8.30
N LEU A 10 -26.01 5.51 9.52
CA LEU A 10 -26.26 4.52 10.56
C LEU A 10 -27.76 4.50 10.93
N GLY A 11 -28.47 3.45 10.51
CA GLY A 11 -29.90 3.26 10.76
C GLY A 11 -30.79 3.77 9.63
N SER A 12 -30.18 4.26 8.54
CA SER A 12 -30.88 4.56 7.29
C SER A 12 -30.98 3.30 6.41
N SER A 13 -31.99 3.28 5.55
CA SER A 13 -32.10 2.30 4.45
C SER A 13 -31.23 2.64 3.24
N ASP A 14 -30.66 3.85 3.19
CA ASP A 14 -29.73 4.25 2.13
C ASP A 14 -28.35 3.60 2.30
N PRO A 15 -27.65 3.29 1.20
CA PRO A 15 -26.32 2.71 1.27
C PRO A 15 -25.29 3.67 1.89
N VAL A 16 -24.31 3.10 2.59
CA VAL A 16 -23.17 3.85 3.12
C VAL A 16 -22.18 4.13 1.98
N GLU A 17 -21.97 5.41 1.70
CA GLU A 17 -21.05 5.88 0.67
C GLU A 17 -20.09 6.92 1.24
N LEU A 18 -18.82 6.86 0.82
CA LEU A 18 -17.84 7.88 1.17
C LEU A 18 -18.24 9.21 0.52
N ARG A 19 -18.37 10.26 1.34
CA ARG A 19 -18.64 11.64 0.90
C ARG A 19 -17.41 12.53 1.02
N GLY A 20 -17.34 13.54 0.16
CA GLY A 20 -16.22 14.48 0.08
C GLY A 20 -16.27 15.58 1.16
N SER A 21 -17.47 15.95 1.60
CA SER A 21 -17.68 17.06 2.54
C SER A 21 -18.88 16.82 3.48
N ILE A 22 -19.01 17.67 4.50
CA ILE A 22 -20.19 17.71 5.36
C ILE A 22 -21.41 18.22 4.58
N ASP A 23 -21.24 19.16 3.66
CA ASP A 23 -22.34 19.71 2.86
C ASP A 23 -23.00 18.63 2.00
N GLU A 24 -22.21 17.75 1.36
CA GLU A 24 -22.74 16.58 0.63
C GLU A 24 -23.54 15.63 1.53
N LEU A 25 -23.14 15.49 2.81
CA LEU A 25 -23.90 14.69 3.77
C LEU A 25 -25.23 15.36 4.08
N ILE A 26 -25.23 16.68 4.30
CA ILE A 26 -26.44 17.46 4.60
C ILE A 26 -27.43 17.40 3.42
N GLU A 27 -26.97 17.62 2.19
CA GLU A 27 -27.80 17.57 0.99
C GLU A 27 -28.46 16.20 0.78
N GLY A 28 -27.76 15.13 1.13
CA GLY A 28 -28.27 13.76 1.03
C GLY A 28 -28.96 13.24 2.28
N PHE A 29 -29.13 14.02 3.35
CA PHE A 29 -29.69 13.55 4.62
C PHE A 29 -31.22 13.67 4.63
N ASP A 30 -31.91 12.52 4.73
CA ASP A 30 -33.37 12.46 4.82
C ASP A 30 -33.78 11.62 6.04
N LEU A 31 -34.37 12.29 7.04
CA LEU A 31 -34.82 11.65 8.27
C LEU A 31 -35.91 10.59 8.03
N SER A 32 -36.69 10.70 6.94
CA SER A 32 -37.75 9.74 6.60
C SER A 32 -37.22 8.35 6.22
N LYS A 33 -35.92 8.23 5.90
CA LYS A 33 -35.24 6.98 5.54
C LYS A 33 -34.76 6.18 6.76
N PHE A 34 -34.83 6.77 7.95
CA PHE A 34 -34.34 6.16 9.18
C PHE A 34 -35.41 5.32 9.87
N GLY A 35 -35.04 4.10 10.25
CA GLY A 35 -35.90 3.22 11.03
C GLY A 35 -35.76 3.45 12.54
N SER A 36 -36.74 2.96 13.31
CA SER A 36 -36.70 2.99 14.79
C SER A 36 -35.99 1.78 15.41
N ALA A 37 -35.51 0.83 14.59
CA ALA A 37 -34.84 -0.37 15.06
C ALA A 37 -33.47 -0.02 15.68
N PRO A 38 -33.05 -0.71 16.76
CA PRO A 38 -31.71 -0.54 17.30
C PRO A 38 -30.67 -0.81 16.21
N THR A 39 -29.82 0.19 15.95
CA THR A 39 -28.75 0.06 14.95
C THR A 39 -27.42 -0.17 15.64
N LYS A 40 -26.66 -1.14 15.14
CA LYS A 40 -25.33 -1.46 15.63
C LYS A 40 -24.29 -0.78 14.74
N PHE A 41 -23.34 -0.09 15.36
CA PHE A 41 -22.12 0.32 14.70
C PHE A 41 -21.16 -0.88 14.62
N ASP A 42 -20.68 -1.18 13.42
CA ASP A 42 -19.56 -2.08 13.21
C ASP A 42 -18.30 -1.29 12.85
N VAL A 43 -17.22 -1.52 13.58
CA VAL A 43 -15.92 -0.87 13.32
C VAL A 43 -15.35 -1.40 11.99
N GLU A 44 -15.63 -2.64 11.64
CA GLU A 44 -15.09 -3.26 10.43
C GLU A 44 -15.61 -2.57 9.16
N ASP A 45 -16.83 -2.03 9.19
CA ASP A 45 -17.41 -1.26 8.08
C ASP A 45 -16.70 0.08 7.83
N LEU A 46 -15.96 0.59 8.83
CA LEU A 46 -15.22 1.84 8.72
C LEU A 46 -13.91 1.69 7.94
N PHE A 47 -13.28 0.52 7.98
CA PHE A 47 -11.97 0.32 7.37
C PHE A 47 -11.98 0.50 5.84
N PRO A 48 -12.92 -0.09 5.08
CA PRO A 48 -13.02 0.15 3.63
C PRO A 48 -13.25 1.62 3.28
N LEU A 49 -14.06 2.34 4.06
CA LEU A 49 -14.30 3.77 3.88
C LEU A 49 -13.05 4.60 4.18
N THR A 50 -12.29 4.21 5.20
CA THR A 50 -11.05 4.87 5.58
C THR A 50 -9.98 4.69 4.51
N ALA A 51 -9.79 3.48 3.99
CA ALA A 51 -8.92 3.21 2.86
C ALA A 51 -9.30 4.10 1.66
N ARG A 52 -10.57 4.04 1.23
CA ARG A 52 -11.07 4.87 0.11
C ARG A 52 -10.87 6.37 0.34
N TYR A 53 -11.00 6.84 1.58
CA TYR A 53 -10.73 8.24 1.92
C TYR A 53 -9.25 8.59 1.78
N LEU A 54 -8.34 7.71 2.21
CA LEU A 54 -6.90 7.90 2.04
C LEU A 54 -6.49 7.93 0.57
N HIS A 55 -7.12 7.12 -0.29
CA HIS A 55 -6.83 7.12 -1.73
C HIS A 55 -7.07 8.49 -2.38
N THR A 56 -8.01 9.28 -1.86
CA THR A 56 -8.33 10.61 -2.40
C THR A 56 -7.50 11.74 -1.82
N GLN A 57 -6.73 11.50 -0.75
CA GLN A 57 -6.03 12.59 -0.09
C GLN A 57 -4.81 13.06 -0.90
N PRO A 58 -4.62 14.40 -1.03
CA PRO A 58 -3.38 14.95 -1.55
C PRO A 58 -2.24 14.72 -0.56
N LEU A 59 -1.00 14.78 -1.05
CA LEU A 59 0.20 14.71 -0.20
C LEU A 59 0.16 15.74 0.95
N SER A 60 -0.35 16.95 0.69
CA SER A 60 -0.44 18.00 1.70
C SER A 60 -1.22 17.56 2.95
N ALA A 61 -2.24 16.71 2.82
CA ALA A 61 -3.06 16.21 3.93
C ALA A 61 -2.38 15.12 4.78
N VAL A 62 -1.21 14.63 4.35
CA VAL A 62 -0.42 13.60 5.05
C VAL A 62 1.05 13.97 5.23
N SER A 63 1.50 15.11 4.70
CA SER A 63 2.89 15.59 4.76
C SER A 63 3.50 15.50 6.16
N SER A 64 2.83 16.07 7.16
CA SER A 64 3.25 15.96 8.57
C SER A 64 3.44 14.53 9.06
N ASN A 65 2.55 13.60 8.67
CA ASN A 65 2.70 12.19 9.02
C ASN A 65 3.96 11.56 8.38
N LEU A 66 4.31 11.97 7.16
CA LEU A 66 5.52 11.49 6.48
C LEU A 66 6.79 12.12 7.05
N ASP A 67 6.73 13.39 7.44
CA ASP A 67 7.82 14.10 8.13
C ASP A 67 8.13 13.43 9.48
N ASP A 68 7.09 13.12 10.28
CA ASP A 68 7.22 12.43 11.57
C ASP A 68 7.87 11.04 11.44
N LEU A 69 7.66 10.36 10.31
CA LEU A 69 8.27 9.07 9.98
C LEU A 69 9.70 9.20 9.42
N GLY A 70 10.14 10.43 9.12
CA GLY A 70 11.43 10.71 8.52
C GLY A 70 11.52 10.30 7.04
N VAL A 71 10.41 10.34 6.29
CA VAL A 71 10.43 10.12 4.84
C VAL A 71 11.08 11.34 4.18
N PRO A 72 12.20 11.19 3.42
CA PRO A 72 12.85 12.30 2.75
C PRO A 72 11.88 13.04 1.82
N ALA A 73 11.90 14.37 1.86
CA ALA A 73 10.98 15.22 1.08
C ALA A 73 10.96 14.85 -0.42
N ALA A 74 12.11 14.49 -0.99
CA ALA A 74 12.22 14.06 -2.40
C ALA A 74 11.49 12.74 -2.71
N LEU A 75 11.20 11.91 -1.71
CA LEU A 75 10.50 10.63 -1.86
C LEU A 75 9.04 10.70 -1.43
N GLN A 76 8.60 11.74 -0.73
CA GLN A 76 7.26 11.80 -0.13
C GLN A 76 6.13 11.69 -1.16
N GLU A 77 6.24 12.37 -2.31
CA GLU A 77 5.22 12.31 -3.35
C GLU A 77 5.11 10.91 -3.96
N ALA A 78 6.25 10.32 -4.33
CA ALA A 78 6.30 8.96 -4.86
C ALA A 78 5.82 7.94 -3.82
N PHE A 79 6.28 8.04 -2.57
CA PHE A 79 5.87 7.18 -1.47
C PHE A 79 4.36 7.26 -1.23
N TRP A 80 3.80 8.47 -1.11
CA TRP A 80 2.37 8.63 -0.88
C TRP A 80 1.53 8.10 -2.03
N ARG A 81 1.92 8.38 -3.29
CA ARG A 81 1.23 7.88 -4.48
C ARG A 81 1.09 6.35 -4.47
N VAL A 82 2.14 5.65 -4.05
CA VAL A 82 2.19 4.18 -4.04
C VAL A 82 1.47 3.61 -2.82
N ILE A 83 1.75 4.15 -1.64
CA ILE A 83 1.30 3.55 -0.38
C ILE A 83 -0.15 3.88 -0.06
N ARG A 84 -0.69 5.03 -0.51
CA ARG A 84 -2.07 5.42 -0.18
C ARG A 84 -3.12 4.40 -0.64
N GLU A 85 -2.86 3.66 -1.72
CA GLU A 85 -3.75 2.62 -2.26
C GLU A 85 -3.48 1.22 -1.64
N ASN A 86 -2.51 1.14 -0.74
CA ASN A 86 -2.02 -0.09 -0.11
C ASN A 86 -2.06 -0.03 1.43
N ILE A 87 -2.79 0.94 1.99
CA ILE A 87 -3.02 1.10 3.42
C ILE A 87 -4.51 1.20 3.73
N THR A 88 -4.87 0.75 4.93
CA THR A 88 -6.23 0.87 5.45
C THR A 88 -6.35 2.09 6.34
N VAL A 89 -5.32 2.35 7.16
CA VAL A 89 -5.23 3.49 8.07
C VAL A 89 -3.88 4.18 7.95
N LYS A 90 -3.80 5.45 8.37
CA LYS A 90 -2.52 6.18 8.39
C LYS A 90 -1.45 5.48 9.24
N GLY A 91 -1.86 4.70 10.24
CA GLY A 91 -0.93 3.92 11.08
C GLY A 91 -0.10 2.90 10.31
N ASP A 92 -0.57 2.44 9.15
CA ASP A 92 0.13 1.47 8.31
C ASP A 92 1.37 2.08 7.61
N LEU A 93 1.45 3.41 7.52
CA LEU A 93 2.55 4.14 6.88
C LEU A 93 3.91 3.78 7.49
N ALA A 94 3.97 3.62 8.81
CA ALA A 94 5.21 3.35 9.53
C ALA A 94 5.86 2.03 9.08
N ALA A 95 5.05 0.98 8.94
CA ALA A 95 5.53 -0.34 8.51
C ALA A 95 6.00 -0.31 7.05
N TRP A 96 5.26 0.39 6.17
CA TRP A 96 5.66 0.56 4.78
C TRP A 96 6.94 1.37 4.62
N TRP A 97 7.12 2.43 5.42
CA TRP A 97 8.35 3.19 5.37
C TRP A 97 9.53 2.42 5.94
N ALA A 98 9.35 1.69 7.04
CA ALA A 98 10.39 0.81 7.59
C ALA A 98 10.81 -0.27 6.57
N LEU A 99 9.86 -0.85 5.83
CA LEU A 99 10.14 -1.78 4.74
C LEU A 99 11.05 -1.15 3.66
N CYS A 100 10.78 0.10 3.27
CA CYS A 100 11.56 0.79 2.26
C CYS A 100 12.94 1.21 2.79
N ARG A 101 12.99 1.81 3.98
CA ARG A 101 14.19 2.37 4.60
C ARG A 101 15.16 1.30 5.11
N ASP A 102 14.64 0.32 5.84
CA ASP A 102 15.44 -0.66 6.58
C ASP A 102 15.51 -2.02 5.87
N GLY A 103 14.65 -2.24 4.87
CA GLY A 103 14.49 -3.50 4.18
C GLY A 103 13.60 -4.49 4.95
N ALA A 104 12.76 -5.22 4.23
CA ALA A 104 11.93 -6.27 4.82
C ALA A 104 12.73 -7.54 5.13
N GLU A 105 12.25 -8.30 6.09
CA GLU A 105 12.70 -9.67 6.30
C GLU A 105 12.29 -10.53 5.10
N PRO A 106 13.23 -11.13 4.35
CA PRO A 106 12.90 -11.93 3.17
C PRO A 106 12.09 -13.17 3.55
N TRP A 107 11.04 -13.46 2.77
CA TRP A 107 10.37 -14.77 2.83
C TRP A 107 10.77 -15.56 1.58
N ILE A 108 11.65 -16.53 1.74
CA ILE A 108 12.13 -17.37 0.63
C ILE A 108 11.73 -18.81 0.92
N ASP A 109 10.90 -19.40 0.04
CA ASP A 109 10.54 -20.80 0.15
C ASP A 109 11.75 -21.70 -0.17
N ASP A 110 11.79 -22.91 0.37
CA ASP A 110 12.93 -23.82 0.20
C ASP A 110 13.25 -24.11 -1.27
N GLU A 111 12.22 -24.23 -2.11
CA GLU A 111 12.35 -24.46 -3.56
C GLU A 111 12.88 -23.25 -4.34
N ASP A 112 12.87 -22.06 -3.73
CA ASP A 112 13.23 -20.80 -4.38
C ASP A 112 14.58 -20.25 -3.91
N LYS A 113 15.25 -20.91 -2.95
CA LYS A 113 16.53 -20.44 -2.38
C LYS A 113 17.60 -20.19 -3.45
N ASP A 114 17.86 -21.17 -4.30
CA ASP A 114 18.88 -21.07 -5.35
C ASP A 114 18.49 -20.01 -6.40
N PHE A 115 17.20 -19.95 -6.74
CA PHE A 115 16.66 -18.98 -7.68
C PHE A 115 16.81 -17.54 -7.16
N VAL A 116 16.44 -17.30 -5.90
CA VAL A 116 16.56 -15.96 -5.28
C VAL A 116 18.02 -15.57 -5.12
N ALA A 117 18.88 -16.49 -4.70
CA ALA A 117 20.31 -16.24 -4.60
C ALA A 117 20.89 -15.79 -5.95
N GLU A 118 20.59 -16.53 -7.04
CA GLU A 118 21.02 -16.15 -8.40
C GLU A 118 20.43 -14.81 -8.82
N ALA A 119 19.14 -14.57 -8.56
CA ALA A 119 18.49 -13.32 -8.92
C ALA A 119 19.11 -12.10 -8.22
N MET A 120 19.50 -12.23 -6.95
CA MET A 120 20.15 -11.15 -6.19
C MET A 120 21.55 -10.81 -6.72
N THR A 121 22.25 -11.75 -7.37
CA THR A 121 23.51 -11.46 -8.07
C THR A 121 23.32 -10.53 -9.27
N LEU A 122 22.13 -10.57 -9.90
CA LEU A 122 21.78 -9.75 -11.06
C LEU A 122 21.17 -8.40 -10.66
N LEU A 123 20.84 -8.21 -9.39
CA LEU A 123 20.24 -6.97 -8.90
C LEU A 123 21.31 -5.87 -8.82
N PRO A 124 21.14 -4.72 -9.51
CA PRO A 124 22.11 -3.63 -9.44
C PRO A 124 22.23 -3.07 -8.00
N GLY A 125 23.28 -2.28 -7.77
CA GLY A 125 23.36 -1.44 -6.58
C GLY A 125 22.29 -0.35 -6.63
N GLY A 126 21.86 0.15 -5.46
CA GLY A 126 21.02 1.34 -5.37
C GLY A 126 21.81 2.63 -5.68
N PRO A 127 21.12 3.77 -5.90
CA PRO A 127 19.66 3.95 -5.83
C PRO A 127 18.92 3.32 -7.02
N TYR A 128 17.66 2.92 -6.80
CA TYR A 128 16.82 2.29 -7.82
C TYR A 128 15.95 3.31 -8.56
N THR A 129 15.66 3.02 -9.83
CA THR A 129 14.82 3.82 -10.72
C THR A 129 13.53 3.07 -11.09
N PRO A 130 12.51 3.76 -11.65
CA PRO A 130 11.27 3.11 -12.10
C PRO A 130 11.49 1.94 -13.08
N GLU A 131 12.60 1.95 -13.81
CA GLU A 131 12.96 0.91 -14.78
C GLU A 131 13.71 -0.27 -14.15
N THR A 132 14.20 -0.13 -12.92
CA THR A 132 15.07 -1.14 -12.29
C THR A 132 14.36 -2.49 -12.17
N TRP A 133 13.10 -2.50 -11.74
CA TRP A 133 12.33 -3.74 -11.62
C TRP A 133 12.17 -4.47 -12.97
N SER A 134 11.83 -3.75 -14.03
CA SER A 134 11.59 -4.35 -15.34
C SER A 134 12.88 -4.85 -15.98
N GLN A 135 13.98 -4.08 -15.86
CA GLN A 135 15.30 -4.49 -16.35
C GLN A 135 15.84 -5.70 -15.59
N TRP A 136 15.79 -5.67 -14.25
CA TRP A 136 16.28 -6.76 -13.42
C TRP A 136 15.48 -8.05 -13.63
N THR A 137 14.15 -7.99 -13.58
CA THR A 137 13.31 -9.19 -13.80
C THR A 137 13.47 -9.77 -15.21
N SER A 138 13.78 -8.93 -16.21
CA SER A 138 14.11 -9.40 -17.56
C SER A 138 15.43 -10.18 -17.59
N ALA A 139 16.48 -9.67 -16.93
CA ALA A 139 17.76 -10.36 -16.82
C ALA A 139 17.63 -11.67 -16.03
N VAL A 140 16.89 -11.67 -14.92
CA VAL A 140 16.61 -12.88 -14.13
C VAL A 140 15.87 -13.92 -14.96
N LYS A 141 14.87 -13.50 -15.73
CA LYS A 141 14.11 -14.37 -16.63
C LYS A 141 15.00 -15.00 -17.70
N GLU A 142 15.89 -14.22 -18.31
CA GLU A 142 16.83 -14.72 -19.31
C GLU A 142 17.79 -15.76 -18.72
N LYS A 143 18.31 -15.49 -17.52
CA LYS A 143 19.26 -16.37 -16.84
C LYS A 143 18.65 -17.67 -16.33
N THR A 144 17.47 -17.59 -15.72
CA THR A 144 16.85 -18.71 -14.97
C THR A 144 15.76 -19.44 -15.76
N GLY A 145 15.25 -18.84 -16.83
CA GLY A 145 14.11 -19.35 -17.58
C GLY A 145 12.75 -19.19 -16.89
N ARG A 146 12.70 -18.72 -15.64
CA ARG A 146 11.45 -18.56 -14.87
C ARG A 146 10.55 -17.46 -15.46
N LYS A 147 9.23 -17.65 -15.40
CA LYS A 147 8.23 -16.73 -15.98
C LYS A 147 6.97 -16.64 -15.12
N GLY A 148 6.17 -15.59 -15.36
CA GLY A 148 4.87 -15.39 -14.72
C GLY A 148 4.98 -15.41 -13.20
N ARG A 149 4.06 -16.12 -12.53
CA ARG A 149 4.01 -16.20 -11.07
C ARG A 149 5.31 -16.78 -10.47
N GLY A 150 5.92 -17.77 -11.12
CA GLY A 150 7.17 -18.39 -10.65
C GLY A 150 8.41 -17.49 -10.76
N LEU A 151 8.32 -16.37 -11.49
CA LEU A 151 9.34 -15.32 -11.52
C LEU A 151 9.00 -14.23 -10.49
N PHE A 152 7.81 -13.65 -10.57
CA PHE A 152 7.51 -12.42 -9.84
C PHE A 152 7.18 -12.63 -8.36
N GLN A 153 6.49 -13.72 -8.01
CA GLN A 153 6.09 -13.96 -6.62
C GLN A 153 7.29 -14.22 -5.70
N PRO A 154 8.25 -15.10 -6.05
CA PRO A 154 9.41 -15.33 -5.19
C PRO A 154 10.29 -14.09 -5.04
N LEU A 155 10.47 -13.31 -6.12
CA LEU A 155 11.23 -12.05 -6.06
C LEU A 155 10.54 -11.02 -5.17
N ARG A 156 9.22 -10.88 -5.25
CA ARG A 156 8.46 -10.02 -4.32
C ARG A 156 8.69 -10.46 -2.88
N LYS A 157 8.48 -11.74 -2.57
CA LYS A 157 8.65 -12.24 -1.20
C LYS A 157 10.08 -12.05 -0.68
N ALA A 158 11.08 -12.19 -1.56
CA ALA A 158 12.47 -11.92 -1.20
C ALA A 158 12.73 -10.43 -0.88
N LEU A 159 12.12 -9.51 -1.63
CA LEU A 159 12.31 -8.07 -1.42
C LEU A 159 11.45 -7.50 -0.27
N THR A 160 10.23 -8.00 -0.09
CA THR A 160 9.22 -7.38 0.78
C THR A 160 8.76 -8.27 1.93
N GLY A 161 9.09 -9.56 1.94
CA GLY A 161 8.54 -10.54 2.88
C GLY A 161 7.04 -10.82 2.68
N GLN A 162 6.42 -10.28 1.61
CA GLN A 162 4.97 -10.32 1.42
C GLN A 162 4.60 -10.97 0.09
N THR A 163 3.42 -11.59 0.04
CA THR A 163 2.86 -12.21 -1.19
C THR A 163 2.05 -11.22 -2.03
N HIS A 164 1.67 -10.08 -1.45
CA HIS A 164 0.89 -9.01 -2.06
C HIS A 164 1.47 -7.64 -1.68
N GLY A 165 0.86 -6.57 -2.18
CA GLY A 165 1.27 -5.18 -1.94
C GLY A 165 1.30 -4.37 -3.24
N PRO A 166 1.91 -3.17 -3.21
CA PRO A 166 1.98 -2.28 -4.35
C PRO A 166 2.67 -2.92 -5.55
N ASP A 167 2.49 -2.33 -6.73
CA ASP A 167 3.28 -2.69 -7.90
C ASP A 167 4.78 -2.57 -7.59
N MET A 168 5.56 -3.59 -7.98
CA MET A 168 6.99 -3.62 -7.63
C MET A 168 7.80 -2.61 -8.43
N GLY A 169 7.37 -2.22 -9.63
CA GLY A 169 8.03 -1.16 -10.41
C GLY A 169 7.88 0.22 -9.75
N ASP A 170 6.77 0.43 -9.05
CA ASP A 170 6.52 1.65 -8.27
C ASP A 170 7.14 1.60 -6.86
N LEU A 171 7.19 0.43 -6.22
CA LEU A 171 7.76 0.25 -4.88
C LEU A 171 9.29 0.23 -4.89
N MET A 172 9.91 -0.42 -5.88
CA MET A 172 11.35 -0.63 -5.94
C MET A 172 12.18 0.66 -5.90
N PRO A 173 11.80 1.77 -6.58
CA PRO A 173 12.50 3.06 -6.47
C PRO A 173 12.51 3.66 -5.06
N LEU A 174 11.58 3.25 -4.19
CA LEU A 174 11.49 3.72 -2.80
C LEU A 174 12.38 2.91 -1.86
N MET A 175 12.80 1.71 -2.25
CA MET A 175 13.60 0.81 -1.42
C MET A 175 15.05 1.28 -1.33
N GLN A 176 15.52 1.51 -0.11
CA GLN A 176 16.90 1.93 0.19
C GLN A 176 17.78 0.74 0.56
N VAL A 177 17.20 -0.26 1.23
CA VAL A 177 17.91 -1.45 1.71
C VAL A 177 17.21 -2.70 1.23
N ILE A 178 17.98 -3.63 0.65
CA ILE A 178 17.52 -4.96 0.24
C ILE A 178 18.27 -6.02 1.03
N LYS A 179 17.63 -6.56 2.08
CA LYS A 179 18.24 -7.58 2.95
C LYS A 179 18.54 -8.90 2.24
N ALA A 180 17.78 -9.23 1.18
CA ALA A 180 18.02 -10.45 0.41
C ALA A 180 19.38 -10.47 -0.33
N LYS A 181 20.09 -9.33 -0.41
CA LYS A 181 21.40 -9.24 -1.07
C LYS A 181 22.57 -9.72 -0.19
N GLY A 182 22.36 -9.91 1.12
CA GLY A 182 23.39 -10.22 2.11
C GLY A 182 23.51 -9.11 3.14
#